data_AF-A0A355UHH7-F1
#
_entry.id   AF-A0A355UHH7-F1
#
_cell.length_a   1.000
_cell.length_b   1.000
_cell.length_c   1.000
_cell.angle_alpha   90.00
_cell.angle_beta   90.00
_cell.angle_gamma   90.00
#
_symmetry.space_group_name_H-M   'P 1'
#
loop_
_entity.id
_entity.type
_entity.pdbx_description
1 polymer ?
#
loop_
_entity_poly.entity_id
_entity_poly.type
_entity_poly.pdbx_seq_one_letter_code
_entity_poly.pdbx_strand_id
1 'polypeptide(L)'
;MADSIKTQMTVGIFFTAIAKYSNIFISLIVTAILARILSPEEFGIVAIATVIIVFFNMLTEIGIGPAIIQNKELNNDDLSNIFSFTIWFGLVLTIIFVLLAKPISIYYKTPLLETLSYYLSIAIFFNSAQILPNALIYKDKDFKFIAIRSFSIQLFAGILAVVSVFLGFGIYALLINPILSSILLFIISYIKKPIK
;
A
#
# COMPACT_ATOMS: atom_id res chain seq x y z
N MET A 1 32.04 18.06 -4.51
CA MET A 1 31.29 16.77 -4.43
C MET A 1 30.49 16.62 -3.14
N ALA A 2 31.07 16.88 -1.95
CA ALA A 2 30.38 16.72 -0.67
C ALA A 2 29.09 17.58 -0.53
N ASP A 3 29.10 18.83 -0.99
CA ASP A 3 27.93 19.72 -0.89
C ASP A 3 26.77 19.33 -1.82
N SER A 4 27.07 18.72 -2.97
CA SER A 4 26.06 18.16 -3.88
C SER A 4 25.37 16.94 -3.28
N ILE A 5 26.12 16.06 -2.61
CA ILE A 5 25.56 14.88 -1.92
C ILE A 5 24.71 15.31 -0.72
N LYS A 6 25.20 16.27 0.09
CA LYS A 6 24.42 16.84 1.20
C LYS A 6 23.12 17.46 0.72
N THR A 7 23.15 18.21 -0.38
CA THR A 7 21.95 18.86 -0.97
C THR A 7 20.96 17.85 -1.54
N GLN A 8 21.41 16.83 -2.26
CA GLN A 8 20.54 15.76 -2.75
C GLN A 8 19.93 14.94 -1.61
N MET A 9 20.70 14.73 -0.53
CA MET A 9 20.24 14.03 0.66
C MET A 9 19.21 14.85 1.44
N THR A 10 19.44 16.15 1.68
CA THR A 10 18.45 17.00 2.38
C THR A 10 17.17 17.16 1.58
N VAL A 11 17.27 17.35 0.26
CA VAL A 11 16.10 17.42 -0.64
C VAL A 11 15.34 16.09 -0.66
N GLY A 12 16.05 14.95 -0.75
CA GLY A 12 15.44 13.63 -0.71
C GLY A 12 14.74 13.34 0.63
N ILE A 13 15.36 13.69 1.75
CA ILE A 13 14.77 13.60 3.09
C ILE A 13 13.53 14.48 3.17
N PHE A 14 13.59 15.73 2.69
CA PHE A 14 12.48 16.65 2.75
C PHE A 14 11.28 16.16 1.94
N PHE A 15 11.48 15.72 0.69
CA PHE A 15 10.40 15.16 -0.13
C PHE A 15 9.84 13.86 0.43
N THR A 16 10.69 12.97 0.95
CA THR A 16 10.26 11.71 1.56
C THR A 16 9.48 11.96 2.85
N ALA A 17 9.94 12.92 3.67
CA ALA A 17 9.24 13.35 4.88
C ALA A 17 7.88 13.94 4.54
N ILE A 18 7.81 14.88 3.59
CA ILE A 18 6.54 15.43 3.11
C ILE A 18 5.62 14.32 2.64
N ALA A 19 6.09 13.43 1.76
CA ALA A 19 5.29 12.32 1.27
C ALA A 19 4.71 11.47 2.41
N LYS A 20 5.56 11.07 3.35
CA LYS A 20 5.19 10.22 4.48
C LYS A 20 4.21 10.92 5.42
N TYR A 21 4.51 12.15 5.84
CA TYR A 21 3.67 12.89 6.78
C TYR A 21 2.37 13.39 6.13
N SER A 22 2.37 13.77 4.86
CA SER A 22 1.13 14.09 4.15
C SER A 22 0.22 12.88 4.04
N ASN A 23 0.75 11.69 3.75
CA ASN A 23 -0.05 10.47 3.75
C ASN A 23 -0.64 10.15 5.12
N ILE A 24 0.16 10.25 6.19
CA ILE A 24 -0.32 10.07 7.56
C ILE A 24 -1.44 11.08 7.88
N PHE A 25 -1.24 12.34 7.53
CA PHE A 25 -2.22 13.40 7.80
C PHE A 25 -3.53 13.19 7.04
N ILE A 26 -3.47 12.84 5.75
CA ILE A 26 -4.66 12.52 4.95
C ILE A 26 -5.36 11.28 5.53
N SER A 27 -4.61 10.23 5.83
CA SER A 27 -5.16 8.99 6.41
C SER A 27 -5.86 9.26 7.75
N LEU A 28 -5.29 10.12 8.60
CA LEU A 28 -5.88 10.53 9.87
C LEU A 28 -7.18 11.30 9.65
N ILE A 29 -7.22 12.26 8.73
CA ILE A 29 -8.45 13.01 8.40
C ILE A 29 -9.54 12.06 7.88
N VAL A 30 -9.20 11.20 6.92
CA VAL A 30 -10.14 10.22 6.36
C VAL A 30 -10.66 9.31 7.46
N THR A 31 -9.78 8.77 8.29
CA THR A 31 -10.16 7.90 9.42
C THR A 31 -11.05 8.62 10.42
N ALA A 32 -10.74 9.88 10.77
CA ALA A 32 -11.55 10.67 11.70
C ALA A 32 -12.95 10.98 11.16
N ILE A 33 -13.06 11.27 9.85
CA ILE A 33 -14.35 11.47 9.19
C ILE A 33 -15.15 10.16 9.21
N LEU A 34 -14.53 9.05 8.82
CA LEU A 34 -15.18 7.74 8.76
C LEU A 34 -15.59 7.25 10.15
N ALA A 35 -14.78 7.46 11.18
CA ALA A 35 -15.07 7.12 12.57
C ALA A 35 -16.27 7.89 13.15
N ARG A 36 -16.60 9.07 12.60
CA ARG A 36 -17.76 9.85 13.03
C ARG A 36 -19.06 9.39 12.37
N ILE A 37 -18.98 8.76 11.19
CA ILE A 37 -20.14 8.32 10.42
C ILE A 37 -20.49 6.87 10.74
N LEU A 38 -19.49 6.02 10.92
CA LEU A 38 -19.67 4.60 11.23
C LEU A 38 -19.93 4.37 12.70
N SER A 39 -20.63 3.28 13.00
CA SER A 39 -20.84 2.85 14.39
C SER A 39 -19.51 2.40 15.02
N PRO A 40 -19.36 2.48 16.37
CA PRO A 40 -18.17 2.00 17.06
C PRO A 40 -17.87 0.51 16.79
N GLU A 41 -18.92 -0.30 16.59
CA GLU A 41 -18.80 -1.72 16.28
C GLU A 41 -18.17 -1.94 14.89
N GLU A 42 -18.70 -1.27 13.85
CA GLU A 42 -18.15 -1.35 12.49
C GLU A 42 -16.69 -0.86 12.44
N PHE A 43 -16.40 0.23 13.14
CA PHE A 43 -15.04 0.76 13.22
C PHE A 43 -14.07 -0.23 13.89
N GLY A 44 -14.52 -0.92 14.94
CA GLY A 44 -13.74 -1.97 15.60
C GLY A 44 -13.41 -3.14 14.67
N ILE A 45 -14.37 -3.58 13.85
CA ILE A 45 -14.17 -4.66 12.87
C ILE A 45 -13.08 -4.27 11.85
N VAL A 46 -13.12 -3.05 11.34
CA VAL A 46 -12.11 -2.57 10.39
C VAL A 46 -10.74 -2.40 11.05
N ALA A 47 -10.69 -1.98 12.31
CA ALA A 47 -9.42 -1.89 13.04
C ALA A 47 -8.74 -3.27 13.12
N ILE A 48 -9.50 -4.33 13.42
CA ILE A 48 -9.00 -5.72 13.40
C ILE A 48 -8.49 -6.09 12.02
N ALA A 49 -9.29 -5.87 10.97
CA ALA A 49 -8.90 -6.15 9.59
C ALA A 49 -7.62 -5.41 9.17
N THR A 50 -7.47 -4.16 9.62
CA THR A 50 -6.30 -3.31 9.35
C THR A 50 -5.05 -3.84 10.02
N VAL A 51 -5.12 -4.29 11.27
CA VAL A 51 -3.96 -4.90 11.93
C VAL A 51 -3.47 -6.12 11.15
N ILE A 52 -4.40 -6.97 10.70
CA ILE A 52 -4.05 -8.18 9.98
C ILE A 52 -3.47 -7.83 8.60
N ILE A 53 -4.05 -6.89 7.86
CA ILE A 53 -3.50 -6.52 6.56
C ILE A 53 -2.11 -5.87 6.67
N VAL A 54 -1.87 -5.07 7.70
CA VAL A 54 -0.55 -4.47 7.97
C VAL A 54 0.48 -5.56 8.22
N PHE A 55 0.13 -6.61 8.96
CA PHE A 55 1.00 -7.77 9.16
C PHE A 55 1.35 -8.46 7.84
N PHE A 56 0.37 -8.74 6.97
CA PHE A 56 0.63 -9.36 5.67
C PHE A 56 1.43 -8.47 4.71
N ASN A 57 1.16 -7.16 4.70
CA ASN A 57 1.96 -6.21 3.92
C ASN A 57 3.40 -6.12 4.44
N MET A 58 3.62 -6.28 5.74
CA MET A 58 4.98 -6.35 6.28
C MET A 58 5.71 -7.59 5.74
N LEU A 59 5.02 -8.72 5.56
CA LEU A 59 5.61 -9.93 4.97
C LEU A 59 6.00 -9.73 3.50
N THR A 60 5.17 -9.04 2.70
CA THR A 60 5.49 -8.79 1.28
C THR A 60 6.77 -7.97 1.13
N GLU A 61 6.99 -6.98 2.01
CA GLU A 61 8.10 -6.03 1.93
C GLU A 61 9.46 -6.55 2.45
N ILE A 62 9.53 -7.76 3.01
CA ILE A 62 10.73 -8.25 3.70
C ILE A 62 11.94 -8.33 2.77
N GLY A 63 12.86 -7.36 2.91
CA GLY A 63 14.20 -7.39 2.34
C GLY A 63 14.31 -7.13 0.83
N ILE A 64 13.25 -7.37 0.06
CA ILE A 64 13.27 -7.27 -1.41
C ILE A 64 13.53 -5.83 -1.86
N GLY A 65 12.73 -4.87 -1.39
CA GLY A 65 12.88 -3.46 -1.77
C GLY A 65 14.29 -2.90 -1.47
N PRO A 66 14.78 -2.99 -0.21
CA PRO A 66 16.12 -2.55 0.15
C PRO A 66 17.24 -3.25 -0.63
N ALA A 67 17.10 -4.55 -0.92
CA ALA A 67 18.09 -5.29 -1.71
C ALA A 67 18.20 -4.76 -3.14
N ILE A 68 17.06 -4.47 -3.80
CA ILE A 68 17.02 -3.88 -5.14
C ILE A 68 17.70 -2.50 -5.17
N ILE A 69 17.42 -1.67 -4.17
CA ILE A 69 17.96 -0.30 -4.06
C ILE A 69 19.47 -0.33 -3.84
N GLN A 70 19.98 -1.27 -3.03
CA GLN A 70 21.41 -1.36 -2.70
C GLN A 70 22.25 -2.00 -3.82
N ASN A 71 21.69 -2.94 -4.58
CA ASN A 71 22.43 -3.64 -5.63
C ASN A 71 22.67 -2.72 -6.83
N LYS A 72 23.92 -2.50 -7.25
CA LYS A 72 24.26 -1.59 -8.35
C LYS A 72 24.23 -2.24 -9.74
N GLU A 73 24.26 -3.57 -9.82
CA GLU A 73 24.56 -4.31 -11.06
C GLU A 73 23.45 -5.30 -11.43
N LEU A 74 22.18 -4.92 -11.21
CA LEU A 74 21.04 -5.75 -11.65
C LEU A 74 20.89 -5.65 -13.17
N ASN A 75 20.93 -6.80 -13.85
CA ASN A 75 20.59 -6.89 -15.27
C ASN A 75 19.07 -7.03 -15.47
N ASN A 76 18.60 -7.03 -16.72
CA ASN A 76 17.16 -7.13 -17.00
C ASN A 76 16.55 -8.48 -16.59
N ASP A 77 17.32 -9.57 -16.71
CA ASP A 77 16.85 -10.92 -16.34
C ASP A 77 16.66 -11.02 -14.82
N ASP A 78 17.55 -10.41 -14.02
CA ASP A 78 17.43 -10.31 -12.56
C ASP A 78 16.16 -9.55 -12.19
N LEU A 79 15.89 -8.42 -12.87
CA LEU A 79 14.68 -7.63 -12.61
C LEU A 79 13.41 -8.42 -12.95
N SER A 80 13.39 -9.16 -14.06
CA SER A 80 12.25 -9.99 -14.46
C SER A 80 12.03 -11.15 -13.48
N ASN A 81 13.10 -11.79 -13.01
CA ASN A 81 13.06 -12.84 -12.00
C ASN A 81 12.55 -12.32 -10.65
N ILE A 82 13.06 -11.16 -10.21
CA ILE A 82 12.61 -10.50 -8.98
C ILE A 82 11.13 -10.12 -9.11
N PHE A 83 10.69 -9.60 -10.26
CA PHE A 83 9.28 -9.29 -10.48
C PHE A 83 8.38 -10.52 -10.39
N SER A 84 8.77 -11.59 -11.10
CA SER A 84 8.05 -12.85 -11.08
C SER A 84 7.96 -13.41 -9.66
N PHE A 85 9.04 -13.27 -8.88
CA PHE A 85 9.06 -13.63 -7.47
C PHE A 85 8.10 -12.78 -6.64
N THR A 86 8.08 -11.44 -6.79
CA THR A 86 7.15 -10.59 -6.02
C THR A 86 5.68 -10.85 -6.37
N ILE A 87 5.38 -11.18 -7.63
CA ILE A 87 4.04 -11.59 -8.07
C ILE A 87 3.66 -12.93 -7.46
N TRP A 88 4.53 -13.95 -7.58
CA TRP A 88 4.27 -15.28 -7.04
C TRP A 88 4.13 -15.26 -5.52
N PHE A 89 5.04 -14.59 -4.82
CA PHE A 89 5.02 -14.46 -3.37
C PHE A 89 3.78 -13.69 -2.89
N GLY A 90 3.41 -12.62 -3.59
CA GLY A 90 2.18 -11.87 -3.34
C GLY A 90 0.94 -12.74 -3.49
N LEU A 91 0.88 -13.55 -4.55
CA LEU A 91 -0.22 -14.48 -4.79
C LEU A 91 -0.32 -15.55 -3.68
N VAL A 92 0.80 -16.12 -3.25
CA VAL A 92 0.84 -17.08 -2.13
C VAL A 92 0.32 -16.43 -0.84
N LEU A 93 0.81 -15.23 -0.50
CA LEU A 93 0.36 -14.51 0.68
C LEU A 93 -1.13 -14.13 0.62
N THR A 94 -1.62 -13.70 -0.54
CA THR A 94 -3.04 -13.42 -0.76
C THR A 94 -3.89 -14.68 -0.56
N ILE A 95 -3.47 -15.84 -1.11
CA ILE A 95 -4.19 -17.11 -0.91
C ILE A 95 -4.20 -17.50 0.57
N ILE A 96 -3.05 -17.43 1.26
CA ILE A 96 -2.96 -17.72 2.69
C ILE A 96 -3.91 -16.81 3.48
N PHE A 97 -3.93 -15.51 3.18
CA PHE A 97 -4.80 -14.56 3.86
C PHE A 97 -6.29 -14.86 3.63
N VAL A 98 -6.69 -15.18 2.38
CA VAL A 98 -8.07 -15.61 2.04
C VAL A 98 -8.46 -16.88 2.79
N LEU A 99 -7.57 -17.88 2.87
CA LEU A 99 -7.85 -19.11 3.61
C LEU A 99 -7.99 -18.88 5.12
N LEU A 100 -7.25 -17.91 5.66
CA LEU A 100 -7.31 -17.54 7.07
C LEU A 100 -8.49 -16.62 7.40
N ALA A 101 -9.10 -15.94 6.41
CA ALA A 101 -10.19 -14.99 6.62
C ALA A 101 -11.36 -15.59 7.41
N LYS A 102 -11.78 -16.82 7.05
CA LYS A 102 -12.88 -17.52 7.72
C LYS A 102 -12.54 -17.93 9.16
N PRO A 103 -11.41 -18.62 9.45
CA PRO A 103 -10.97 -18.88 10.82
C PRO A 103 -10.88 -17.61 11.69
N ILE A 104 -10.34 -16.52 11.13
CA ILE A 104 -10.24 -15.22 11.81
C ILE A 104 -11.64 -14.67 12.13
N SER A 105 -12.56 -14.68 11.17
CA SER A 105 -13.94 -14.24 11.36
C SER A 105 -14.67 -15.01 12.47
N ILE A 106 -14.47 -16.33 12.53
CA ILE A 106 -15.04 -17.19 13.57
C ILE A 106 -14.44 -16.84 14.95
N TYR A 107 -13.12 -16.65 15.03
CA TYR A 107 -12.43 -16.29 16.27
C TYR A 107 -12.93 -14.97 16.85
N TYR A 108 -13.08 -13.94 16.01
CA TYR A 108 -13.59 -12.64 16.41
C TYR A 108 -15.13 -12.57 16.51
N LYS A 109 -15.84 -13.66 16.18
CA LYS A 109 -17.31 -13.73 16.16
C LYS A 109 -17.94 -12.64 15.29
N THR A 110 -17.31 -12.32 14.16
CA THR A 110 -17.76 -11.26 13.26
C THR A 110 -17.77 -11.76 11.81
N PRO A 111 -18.94 -12.17 11.27
CA PRO A 111 -19.05 -12.67 9.89
C PRO A 111 -18.58 -11.65 8.84
N LEU A 112 -18.82 -10.36 9.11
CA LEU A 112 -18.44 -9.27 8.22
C LEU A 112 -16.92 -9.22 7.97
N LEU A 113 -16.11 -9.62 8.95
CA LEU A 113 -14.65 -9.65 8.84
C LEU A 113 -14.15 -10.59 7.74
N GLU A 114 -14.88 -11.68 7.47
CA GLU A 114 -14.56 -12.61 6.38
C GLU A 114 -14.64 -11.88 5.03
N THR A 115 -15.78 -11.23 4.77
CA THR A 115 -16.01 -10.47 3.53
C THR A 115 -15.03 -9.31 3.37
N LEU A 116 -14.76 -8.55 4.44
CA LEU A 116 -13.78 -7.45 4.38
C LEU A 116 -12.39 -7.98 4.07
N SER A 117 -11.99 -9.11 4.66
CA SER A 117 -10.70 -9.74 4.40
C SER A 117 -10.56 -10.18 2.94
N TYR A 118 -11.62 -10.71 2.33
CA TYR A 118 -11.60 -11.05 0.89
C TYR A 118 -11.35 -9.82 0.01
N TYR A 119 -11.98 -8.69 0.31
CA TYR A 119 -11.73 -7.45 -0.45
C TYR A 119 -10.31 -6.91 -0.20
N LEU A 120 -9.85 -6.93 1.04
CA LEU A 120 -8.51 -6.48 1.40
C LEU A 120 -7.39 -7.37 0.85
N SER A 121 -7.65 -8.63 0.54
CA SER A 121 -6.66 -9.53 -0.04
C SER A 121 -6.15 -9.05 -1.42
N ILE A 122 -6.99 -8.30 -2.14
CA ILE A 122 -6.64 -7.62 -3.39
C ILE A 122 -5.50 -6.63 -3.14
N ALA A 123 -5.57 -5.86 -2.05
CA ALA A 123 -4.54 -4.89 -1.72
C ALA A 123 -3.20 -5.56 -1.40
N ILE A 124 -3.19 -6.72 -0.73
CA ILE A 124 -1.96 -7.48 -0.45
C ILE A 124 -1.26 -7.86 -1.76
N PHE A 125 -2.00 -8.36 -2.74
CA PHE A 125 -1.45 -8.75 -4.03
C PHE A 125 -0.78 -7.56 -4.74
N PHE A 126 -1.51 -6.44 -4.88
CA PHE A 126 -0.98 -5.25 -5.55
C PHE A 126 0.17 -4.61 -4.76
N ASN A 127 0.13 -4.66 -3.43
CA ASN A 127 1.23 -4.21 -2.59
C ASN A 127 2.50 -5.02 -2.83
N SER A 128 2.39 -6.34 -3.00
CA SER A 128 3.55 -7.17 -3.38
C SER A 128 4.04 -6.85 -4.80
N ALA A 129 3.12 -6.73 -5.76
CA ALA A 129 3.44 -6.45 -7.16
C ALA A 129 4.15 -5.09 -7.35
N GLN A 130 3.81 -4.09 -6.54
CA GLN A 130 4.43 -2.76 -6.65
C GLN A 130 5.86 -2.67 -6.08
N ILE A 131 6.33 -3.67 -5.31
CA ILE A 131 7.61 -3.60 -4.61
C ILE A 131 8.75 -3.29 -5.58
N LEU A 132 8.86 -4.04 -6.67
CA LEU A 132 9.94 -3.85 -7.64
C LEU A 132 9.85 -2.52 -8.39
N PRO A 133 8.74 -2.16 -9.07
CA PRO A 133 8.62 -0.85 -9.72
C PRO A 133 8.88 0.31 -8.76
N ASN A 134 8.38 0.24 -7.53
CA ASN A 134 8.61 1.26 -6.53
C ASN A 134 10.07 1.33 -6.11
N ALA A 135 10.72 0.19 -5.85
CA ALA A 135 12.14 0.13 -5.50
C ALA A 135 13.04 0.69 -6.61
N LEU A 136 12.71 0.48 -7.89
CA LEU A 136 13.43 1.08 -9.01
C LEU A 136 13.34 2.61 -9.03
N ILE A 137 12.18 3.19 -8.69
CA ILE A 137 12.02 4.65 -8.58
C ILE A 137 12.84 5.19 -7.39
N TYR A 138 12.87 4.47 -6.27
CA TYR A 138 13.74 4.82 -5.13
C TYR A 138 15.22 4.75 -5.49
N LYS A 139 15.63 3.73 -6.27
CA LYS A 139 17.00 3.54 -6.76
C LYS A 139 17.45 4.70 -7.66
N ASP A 140 16.55 5.20 -8.50
CA ASP A 140 16.76 6.37 -9.36
C ASP A 140 16.76 7.71 -8.59
N LYS A 141 16.45 7.69 -7.29
CA LYS A 141 16.35 8.88 -6.43
C LYS A 141 15.30 9.89 -6.91
N ASP A 142 14.26 9.44 -7.63
CA ASP A 142 13.15 10.29 -8.07
C ASP A 142 12.15 10.52 -6.91
N PHE A 143 12.64 11.08 -5.80
CA PHE A 143 11.88 11.32 -4.58
C PHE A 143 10.73 12.30 -4.80
N LYS A 144 10.89 13.24 -5.73
CA LYS A 144 9.84 14.18 -6.12
C LYS A 144 8.67 13.44 -6.75
N PHE A 145 8.92 12.50 -7.67
CA PHE A 145 7.87 11.67 -8.25
C PHE A 145 7.18 10.82 -7.18
N ILE A 146 7.94 10.16 -6.29
CA ILE A 146 7.37 9.36 -5.19
C ILE A 146 6.44 10.22 -4.33
N ALA A 147 6.87 11.44 -3.97
CA ALA A 147 6.09 12.33 -3.14
C ALA A 147 4.78 12.77 -3.81
N ILE A 148 4.85 13.27 -5.04
CA ILE A 148 3.67 13.74 -5.78
C ILE A 148 2.72 12.57 -6.05
N ARG A 149 3.23 11.44 -6.54
CA ARG A 149 2.45 10.22 -6.80
C ARG A 149 1.69 9.79 -5.55
N SER A 150 2.39 9.64 -4.44
CA SER A 150 1.79 9.11 -3.20
C SER A 150 0.73 10.07 -2.66
N PHE A 151 1.01 11.38 -2.65
CA PHE A 151 0.07 12.41 -2.24
C PHE A 151 -1.19 12.43 -3.12
N SER A 152 -1.03 12.44 -4.45
CA SER A 152 -2.16 12.47 -5.39
C SER A 152 -3.05 11.24 -5.27
N ILE A 153 -2.45 10.05 -5.15
CA ILE A 153 -3.20 8.80 -4.97
C ILE A 153 -3.93 8.83 -3.63
N GLN A 154 -3.25 9.20 -2.54
CA GLN A 154 -3.84 9.20 -1.21
C GLN A 154 -5.00 10.20 -1.10
N LEU A 155 -4.88 11.37 -1.71
CA LEU A 155 -5.93 12.37 -1.78
C LEU A 155 -7.12 11.86 -2.60
N PHE A 156 -6.87 11.33 -3.80
CA PHE A 156 -7.93 10.82 -4.69
C PHE A 156 -8.67 9.63 -4.06
N ALA A 157 -7.94 8.63 -3.56
CA ALA A 157 -8.52 7.46 -2.91
C ALA A 157 -9.22 7.81 -1.59
N GLY A 158 -8.69 8.78 -0.84
CA GLY A 158 -9.32 9.30 0.36
C GLY A 158 -10.65 10.02 0.08
N ILE A 159 -10.69 10.88 -0.94
CA ILE A 159 -11.93 11.56 -1.37
C ILE A 159 -12.97 10.52 -1.81
N LEU A 160 -12.58 9.53 -2.62
CA LEU A 160 -13.50 8.48 -3.06
C LEU A 160 -14.03 7.63 -1.89
N ALA A 161 -13.18 7.30 -0.91
CA ALA A 161 -13.62 6.61 0.30
C ALA A 161 -14.66 7.45 1.08
N VAL A 162 -14.41 8.75 1.28
CA VAL A 162 -15.36 9.64 1.97
C VAL A 162 -16.67 9.77 1.18
N VAL A 163 -16.61 10.01 -0.13
CA VAL A 163 -17.79 10.10 -1.00
C VAL A 163 -18.62 8.82 -0.96
N SER A 164 -17.97 7.65 -0.96
CA SER A 164 -18.67 6.37 -0.94
C SER A 164 -19.52 6.15 0.31
N VAL A 165 -19.13 6.71 1.46
CA VAL A 165 -19.96 6.66 2.67
C VAL A 165 -21.27 7.40 2.45
N PHE A 166 -21.22 8.59 1.85
CA PHE A 166 -22.42 9.37 1.53
C PHE A 166 -23.31 8.72 0.47
N LEU A 167 -22.74 7.83 -0.35
CA LEU A 167 -23.48 7.00 -1.31
C LEU A 167 -24.08 5.72 -0.69
N GLY A 168 -23.89 5.48 0.62
CA GLY A 168 -24.48 4.35 1.33
C GLY A 168 -23.66 3.07 1.32
N PHE A 169 -22.36 3.11 0.97
CA PHE A 169 -21.48 1.93 1.01
C PHE A 169 -21.13 1.48 2.45
N GLY A 170 -21.47 2.27 3.47
CA GLY A 170 -21.28 1.92 4.88
C GLY A 170 -19.83 1.54 5.21
N ILE A 171 -19.65 0.42 5.91
CA ILE A 171 -18.33 -0.10 6.31
C ILE A 171 -17.36 -0.34 5.13
N TYR A 172 -17.87 -0.66 3.93
CA TYR A 172 -17.02 -0.97 2.77
C TYR A 172 -16.25 0.25 2.26
N ALA A 173 -16.70 1.46 2.60
CA ALA A 173 -16.01 2.69 2.28
C ALA A 173 -14.58 2.75 2.84
N LEU A 174 -14.35 2.15 4.01
CA LEU A 174 -13.03 2.06 4.63
C LEU A 174 -12.04 1.22 3.82
N LEU A 175 -12.54 0.31 2.98
CA LEU A 175 -11.70 -0.57 2.15
C LEU A 175 -11.31 0.09 0.82
N ILE A 176 -12.08 1.08 0.36
CA ILE A 176 -11.83 1.74 -0.93
C ILE A 176 -10.45 2.37 -0.95
N ASN A 177 -10.07 3.08 0.12
CA ASN A 177 -8.80 3.76 0.19
C ASN A 177 -7.59 2.79 0.04
N PRO A 178 -7.43 1.76 0.88
CA PRO A 178 -6.29 0.84 0.76
C PRO A 178 -6.29 0.05 -0.55
N ILE A 179 -7.45 -0.41 -1.03
CA ILE A 179 -7.54 -1.17 -2.28
C ILE A 179 -7.18 -0.29 -3.47
N LEU A 180 -7.84 0.87 -3.61
CA LEU A 180 -7.58 1.76 -4.74
C LEU A 180 -6.16 2.32 -4.71
N SER A 181 -5.64 2.65 -3.53
CA SER A 181 -4.25 3.12 -3.39
C SER A 181 -3.25 2.06 -3.83
N SER A 182 -3.42 0.81 -3.42
CA SER A 182 -2.52 -0.29 -3.82
C SER A 182 -2.50 -0.50 -5.34
N ILE A 183 -3.68 -0.47 -5.98
CA ILE A 183 -3.84 -0.62 -7.43
C ILE A 183 -3.20 0.55 -8.17
N LEU A 184 -3.52 1.79 -7.78
CA LEU A 184 -2.99 2.98 -8.44
C LEU A 184 -1.48 3.10 -8.26
N LEU A 185 -0.96 2.77 -7.08
CA LEU A 185 0.48 2.77 -6.84
C LEU A 185 1.18 1.75 -7.73
N PHE A 186 0.64 0.54 -7.85
CA PHE A 186 1.17 -0.46 -8.78
C PHE A 186 1.16 0.05 -10.22
N ILE A 187 0.00 0.47 -10.73
CA ILE A 187 -0.17 0.91 -12.13
C ILE A 187 0.77 2.08 -12.46
N ILE A 188 0.76 3.15 -11.65
CA ILE A 188 1.55 4.35 -11.92
C ILE A 188 3.05 4.03 -11.84
N SER A 189 3.46 3.20 -10.89
CA SER A 189 4.88 2.81 -10.76
C SER A 189 5.33 1.90 -11.90
N TYR A 190 4.48 0.97 -12.32
CA TYR A 190 4.74 0.07 -13.43
C TYR A 190 4.82 0.83 -14.77
N ILE A 191 3.95 1.81 -15.01
CA ILE A 191 4.02 2.66 -16.20
C ILE A 191 5.31 3.48 -16.22
N LYS A 192 5.72 4.02 -15.06
CA LYS A 192 6.98 4.79 -14.95
C LYS A 192 8.22 3.90 -15.13
N LYS A 193 8.15 2.66 -14.68
CA LYS A 193 9.22 1.66 -14.75
C LYS A 193 8.69 0.33 -15.28
N PRO A 194 8.43 0.25 -16.61
CA PRO A 194 7.95 -0.99 -17.20
C PRO A 194 9.07 -2.02 -17.14
N ILE A 195 8.72 -3.21 -16.67
CA ILE A 195 9.63 -4.34 -16.61
C ILE A 195 9.51 -5.06 -17.96
N LYS A 196 10.63 -5.25 -18.63
CA LYS A 196 10.71 -5.96 -19.92
C LYS A 196 10.93 -7.45 -19.70
#